data_AF-M0NB09-F1
#
_entry.id   AF-M0NB09-F1
#
_cell.length_a   1.000
_cell.length_b   1.000
_cell.length_c   1.000
_cell.angle_alpha   90.00
_cell.angle_beta   90.00
_cell.angle_gamma   90.00
#
_symmetry.space_group_name_H-M   'P 1'
#
loop_
_entity.id
_entity.type
_entity.pdbx_description
1 polymer ?
#
loop_
_entity_poly.entity_id
_entity_poly.type
_entity_poly.pdbx_seq_one_letter_code
_entity_poly.pdbx_strand_id
1 'polypeptide(L)'
;MDYWITDDHDSYNDIMPDRVKCLVHTLRTRARRRERVSELHEAGELDELREYLEEEYETAYEELVTTLREDYLGFWDEENDEFTGPVSTNAIEGGNWRLKYGLGVPYGRCRSARARTTLPALHDSVSTFTNGSPAESFESVLGSASAADLRDSVGGVTRSVAA
;
A
#
# COMPACT_ATOMS: atom_id res chain seq x y z
N MET A 1 8.06 -17.21 -16.34
CA MET A 1 8.71 -15.95 -16.76
C MET A 1 8.10 -14.90 -15.86
N ASP A 2 8.91 -14.05 -15.23
CA ASP A 2 8.40 -13.09 -14.24
C ASP A 2 8.27 -11.71 -14.89
N TYR A 3 7.32 -10.90 -14.41
CA TYR A 3 7.11 -9.53 -14.88
C TYR A 3 7.52 -8.51 -13.82
N TRP A 4 7.70 -7.26 -14.26
CA TRP A 4 8.14 -6.18 -13.38
C TRP A 4 7.02 -5.17 -13.17
N ILE A 5 6.57 -5.00 -11.92
CA ILE A 5 5.72 -3.85 -11.59
C ILE A 5 6.56 -2.64 -11.24
N THR A 6 6.28 -1.54 -11.92
CA THR A 6 6.85 -0.23 -11.59
C THR A 6 5.75 0.79 -11.34
N ASP A 7 6.13 1.94 -10.79
CA ASP A 7 5.27 3.11 -10.89
C ASP A 7 5.03 3.47 -12.39
N ASP A 8 4.05 4.33 -12.65
CA ASP A 8 3.65 4.74 -14.01
C ASP A 8 4.60 5.80 -14.61
N HIS A 9 5.92 5.71 -14.36
CA HIS A 9 6.90 6.64 -14.95
C HIS A 9 7.51 6.09 -16.26
N ASP A 10 7.67 6.95 -17.26
CA ASP A 10 8.13 6.54 -18.60
C ASP A 10 9.59 6.11 -18.66
N SER A 11 10.40 6.46 -17.66
CA SER A 11 11.82 6.08 -17.59
C SER A 11 12.05 4.56 -17.57
N TYR A 12 11.03 3.77 -17.26
CA TYR A 12 11.13 2.31 -17.22
C TYR A 12 10.85 1.64 -18.57
N ASN A 13 10.28 2.35 -19.56
CA ASN A 13 9.81 1.78 -20.83
C ASN A 13 10.88 1.00 -21.59
N ASP A 14 12.12 1.51 -21.61
CA ASP A 14 13.21 0.92 -22.39
C ASP A 14 14.18 0.07 -21.55
N ILE A 15 13.93 -0.04 -20.24
CA ILE A 15 14.88 -0.63 -19.28
C ILE A 15 14.32 -1.90 -18.65
N MET A 16 13.01 -1.94 -18.37
CA MET A 16 12.37 -3.08 -17.73
C MET A 16 11.64 -3.93 -18.77
N PRO A 17 12.12 -5.16 -19.07
CA PRO A 17 11.37 -6.07 -19.92
C PRO A 17 10.06 -6.47 -19.24
N ASP A 18 9.02 -6.76 -20.01
CA ASP A 18 7.74 -7.26 -19.50
C ASP A 18 7.17 -6.39 -18.37
N ARG A 19 7.31 -5.07 -18.54
CA ARG A 19 6.87 -4.06 -17.57
C ARG A 19 5.35 -4.01 -17.49
N VAL A 20 4.86 -4.05 -16.26
CA VAL A 20 3.46 -3.83 -15.91
C VAL A 20 3.36 -2.55 -15.07
N LYS A 21 2.42 -1.67 -15.44
CA LYS A 21 2.19 -0.43 -14.69
C LYS A 21 1.41 -0.74 -13.41
N CYS A 22 1.85 -0.17 -12.29
CA CYS A 22 1.14 -0.26 -11.02
C CYS A 22 -0.33 0.17 -11.17
N LEU A 23 -1.26 -0.70 -10.77
CA LEU A 23 -2.71 -0.49 -10.85
C LEU A 23 -3.13 0.84 -10.21
N VAL A 24 -2.62 1.13 -9.01
CA VAL A 24 -2.99 2.31 -8.22
C VAL A 24 -2.54 3.60 -8.90
N HIS A 25 -1.36 3.59 -9.54
CA HIS A 25 -0.89 4.75 -10.31
C HIS A 25 -1.74 4.98 -11.56
N THR A 26 -2.07 3.91 -12.27
CA THR A 26 -2.98 3.95 -13.42
C THR A 26 -4.34 4.53 -13.01
N LEU A 27 -4.93 4.04 -11.92
CA LEU A 27 -6.20 4.53 -11.38
C LEU A 27 -6.13 5.99 -10.96
N ARG A 28 -5.06 6.41 -10.28
CA ARG A 28 -4.86 7.83 -9.92
C ARG A 28 -4.80 8.73 -11.16
N THR A 29 -4.15 8.28 -12.22
CA THR A 29 -4.10 9.00 -13.50
C THR A 29 -5.47 9.03 -14.17
N ARG A 30 -6.23 7.92 -14.17
CA ARG A 30 -7.60 7.86 -14.68
C ARG A 30 -8.51 8.81 -13.91
N ALA A 31 -8.55 8.71 -12.58
CA ALA A 31 -9.39 9.53 -11.70
C ALA A 31 -9.18 11.04 -11.89
N ARG A 32 -7.92 11.50 -12.05
CA ARG A 32 -7.59 12.92 -12.31
C ARG A 32 -8.14 13.46 -13.63
N ARG A 33 -8.44 12.58 -14.60
CA ARG A 33 -8.93 12.97 -15.93
C ARG A 33 -10.45 12.91 -16.03
N ARG A 34 -11.15 12.32 -15.06
CA ARG A 34 -12.59 12.13 -15.11
C ARG A 34 -13.31 13.29 -14.47
N GLU A 35 -14.17 13.93 -15.24
CA GLU A 35 -15.01 15.06 -14.79
C GLU A 35 -15.86 14.67 -13.57
N ARG A 36 -16.46 13.47 -13.59
CA ARG A 36 -17.26 12.93 -12.49
C ARG A 36 -16.55 12.91 -11.14
N VAL A 37 -15.24 12.64 -11.12
CA VAL A 37 -14.45 12.66 -9.88
C VAL A 37 -14.33 14.08 -9.33
N SER A 38 -14.13 15.07 -10.20
CA SER A 38 -14.09 16.49 -9.80
C SER A 38 -15.45 16.95 -9.29
N GLU A 39 -16.53 16.61 -10.01
CA GLU A 39 -17.91 16.97 -9.64
C GLU A 39 -18.27 16.46 -8.25
N LEU A 40 -18.09 15.16 -7.99
CA LEU A 40 -18.39 14.54 -6.70
C LEU A 40 -17.55 15.12 -5.56
N HIS A 41 -16.27 15.37 -5.83
CA HIS A 41 -15.36 15.98 -4.85
C HIS A 41 -15.75 17.43 -4.53
N GLU A 42 -16.11 18.23 -5.53
CA GLU A 42 -16.55 19.62 -5.36
C GLU A 42 -17.92 19.72 -4.69
N ALA A 43 -18.83 18.78 -4.95
CA ALA A 43 -20.11 18.65 -4.28
C ALA A 43 -19.99 18.17 -2.83
N GLY A 44 -18.84 17.60 -2.44
CA GLY A 44 -18.62 17.02 -1.10
C GLY A 44 -19.33 15.67 -0.91
N GLU A 45 -19.73 15.01 -1.99
CA GLU A 45 -20.43 13.72 -2.00
C GLU A 45 -19.40 12.57 -1.84
N LEU A 46 -18.79 12.50 -0.65
CA LEU A 46 -17.66 11.60 -0.40
C LEU A 46 -18.03 10.11 -0.46
N ASP A 47 -19.25 9.74 -0.08
CA ASP A 47 -19.71 8.34 -0.14
C ASP A 47 -19.89 7.89 -1.59
N GLU A 48 -20.54 8.71 -2.42
CA GLU A 48 -20.70 8.45 -3.85
C GLU A 48 -19.37 8.46 -4.59
N LEU A 49 -18.44 9.35 -4.19
CA LEU A 49 -17.07 9.36 -4.71
C LEU A 49 -16.33 8.07 -4.35
N ARG A 50 -16.51 7.55 -3.13
CA ARG A 50 -15.89 6.28 -2.72
C ARG A 50 -16.43 5.12 -3.57
N GLU A 51 -17.75 4.98 -3.65
CA GLU A 51 -18.40 3.92 -4.43
C GLU A 51 -17.96 3.97 -5.89
N TYR A 52 -17.93 5.17 -6.49
CA TYR A 52 -17.45 5.35 -7.86
C TYR A 52 -15.99 4.91 -8.05
N LEU A 53 -15.10 5.24 -7.10
CA LEU A 53 -13.69 4.86 -7.18
C LEU A 53 -13.46 3.37 -6.90
N GLU A 54 -14.30 2.73 -6.09
CA GLU A 54 -14.30 1.28 -5.85
C GLU A 54 -14.68 0.52 -7.13
N GLU A 55 -15.76 0.91 -7.81
CA GLU A 55 -16.17 0.32 -9.09
C GLU A 55 -15.08 0.48 -10.17
N GLU A 56 -14.45 1.66 -10.22
CA GLU A 56 -13.33 1.92 -11.12
C GLU A 56 -12.11 1.07 -10.81
N TYR A 57 -11.86 0.81 -9.52
CA TYR A 57 -10.79 -0.07 -9.08
C TYR A 57 -11.04 -1.50 -9.53
N GLU A 58 -12.23 -2.04 -9.25
CA GLU A 58 -12.63 -3.41 -9.63
C GLU A 58 -12.49 -3.62 -11.13
N THR A 59 -13.04 -2.70 -11.93
CA THR A 59 -12.94 -2.75 -13.39
C THR A 59 -11.48 -2.78 -13.85
N ALA A 60 -10.64 -1.88 -13.33
CA ALA A 60 -9.23 -1.83 -13.73
C ALA A 60 -8.42 -3.04 -13.25
N TYR A 61 -8.79 -3.62 -12.11
CA TYR A 61 -8.18 -4.84 -11.58
C TYR A 61 -8.50 -6.03 -12.50
N GLU A 62 -9.77 -6.21 -12.88
CA GLU A 62 -10.19 -7.27 -13.78
C GLU A 62 -9.53 -7.16 -15.17
N GLU A 63 -9.47 -5.96 -15.75
CA GLU A 63 -8.75 -5.69 -17.00
C GLU A 63 -7.28 -6.14 -16.92
N LEU A 64 -6.61 -5.77 -15.83
CA LEU A 64 -5.20 -6.07 -15.62
C LEU A 64 -4.98 -7.57 -15.39
N VAL A 65 -5.74 -8.18 -14.49
CA VAL A 65 -5.62 -9.60 -14.15
C VAL A 65 -5.95 -10.49 -15.33
N THR A 66 -6.93 -10.13 -16.17
CA THR A 66 -7.23 -10.88 -17.40
C THR A 66 -5.99 -10.95 -18.30
N THR A 67 -5.31 -9.83 -18.49
CA THR A 67 -4.07 -9.77 -19.28
C THR A 67 -2.96 -10.58 -18.62
N LEU A 68 -2.77 -10.43 -17.30
CA LEU A 68 -1.70 -11.13 -16.58
C LEU A 68 -1.94 -12.64 -16.47
N ARG A 69 -3.20 -13.08 -16.44
CA ARG A 69 -3.56 -14.50 -16.42
C ARG A 69 -3.15 -15.19 -17.72
N GLU A 70 -3.35 -14.54 -18.87
CA GLU A 70 -2.97 -15.09 -20.17
C GLU A 70 -1.46 -15.29 -20.29
N ASP A 71 -0.69 -14.33 -19.78
CA ASP A 71 0.77 -14.31 -19.92
C ASP A 71 1.52 -15.03 -18.78
N TYR A 72 0.92 -15.11 -17.58
CA TYR A 72 1.58 -15.55 -16.34
C TYR A 72 0.75 -16.52 -15.50
N LEU A 73 0.35 -17.65 -16.10
CA LEU A 73 -0.43 -18.71 -15.44
C LEU A 73 0.15 -19.23 -14.10
N GLY A 74 1.46 -19.11 -13.89
CA GLY A 74 2.11 -19.53 -12.63
C GLY A 74 1.69 -18.74 -11.39
N PHE A 75 1.04 -17.58 -11.57
CA PHE A 75 0.46 -16.79 -10.48
C PHE A 75 -1.04 -17.04 -10.30
N TRP A 76 -1.67 -17.91 -11.10
CA TRP A 76 -3.07 -18.26 -10.93
C TRP A 76 -3.23 -19.36 -9.89
N ASP A 77 -4.02 -19.09 -8.86
CA ASP A 77 -4.46 -20.11 -7.91
C ASP A 77 -5.76 -20.75 -8.43
N GLU A 78 -5.65 -21.98 -8.93
CA GLU A 78 -6.80 -22.74 -9.44
C GLU A 78 -7.80 -23.13 -8.34
N GLU A 79 -7.38 -23.23 -7.08
CA GLU A 79 -8.26 -23.62 -5.97
C GLU A 79 -9.20 -22.49 -5.58
N ASN A 80 -8.67 -21.26 -5.54
CA ASN A 80 -9.42 -20.06 -5.12
C ASN A 80 -9.92 -19.19 -6.30
N ASP A 81 -9.58 -19.57 -7.54
CA ASP A 81 -9.86 -18.80 -8.76
C ASP A 81 -9.35 -17.35 -8.67
N GLU A 82 -8.15 -17.17 -8.09
CA GLU A 82 -7.57 -15.87 -7.76
C GLU A 82 -6.17 -15.69 -8.37
N PHE A 83 -5.87 -14.46 -8.80
CA PHE A 83 -4.52 -14.08 -9.22
C PHE A 83 -3.68 -13.66 -8.01
N THR A 84 -2.57 -14.36 -7.76
CA THR A 84 -1.68 -14.16 -6.61
C THR A 84 -0.43 -13.35 -6.92
N GLY A 85 -0.27 -12.93 -8.18
CA GLY A 85 0.84 -12.10 -8.62
C GLY A 85 0.70 -10.65 -8.13
N PRO A 86 1.81 -9.90 -8.03
CA PRO A 86 1.73 -8.50 -7.66
C PRO A 86 0.93 -7.70 -8.70
N VAL A 87 0.10 -6.74 -8.27
CA VAL A 87 -0.59 -5.77 -9.18
C VAL A 87 -0.31 -4.31 -8.83
N SER A 88 0.34 -4.06 -7.69
CA SER A 88 0.66 -2.72 -7.22
C SER A 88 2.00 -2.64 -6.50
N THR A 89 2.56 -1.44 -6.50
CA THR A 89 3.75 -1.07 -5.70
C THR A 89 3.39 -0.51 -4.34
N ASN A 90 2.11 -0.52 -3.94
CA ASN A 90 1.65 0.13 -2.70
C ASN A 90 2.37 -0.38 -1.44
N ALA A 91 2.65 -1.69 -1.37
CA ALA A 91 3.41 -2.26 -0.26
C ALA A 91 4.80 -1.61 -0.12
N ILE A 92 5.46 -1.35 -1.25
CA ILE A 92 6.78 -0.68 -1.31
C ILE A 92 6.63 0.82 -1.04
N GLU A 93 5.62 1.47 -1.60
CA GLU A 93 5.39 2.91 -1.45
C GLU A 93 5.02 3.29 -0.02
N GLY A 94 4.20 2.49 0.67
CA GLY A 94 3.89 2.68 2.07
C GLY A 94 5.14 2.57 2.96
N GLY A 95 6.02 1.60 2.67
CA GLY A 95 7.33 1.51 3.32
C GLY A 95 8.18 2.76 3.08
N ASN A 96 8.27 3.19 1.82
CA ASN A 96 8.99 4.40 1.45
C ASN A 96 8.46 5.67 2.14
N TRP A 97 7.15 5.79 2.34
CA TRP A 97 6.57 6.93 3.07
C TRP A 97 6.93 6.93 4.55
N ARG A 98 6.84 5.78 5.22
CA ARG A 98 7.25 5.63 6.63
C ARG A 98 8.74 5.94 6.80
N LEU A 99 9.58 5.49 5.87
CA LEU A 99 10.98 5.87 5.81
C LEU A 99 11.11 7.40 5.63
N LYS A 100 10.55 7.98 4.56
CA LYS A 100 10.68 9.41 4.26
C LYS A 100 10.29 10.32 5.43
N TYR A 101 9.21 10.00 6.16
CA TYR A 101 8.75 10.81 7.29
C TYR A 101 9.41 10.46 8.62
N GLY A 102 9.86 9.22 8.82
CA GLY A 102 10.64 8.83 10.01
C GLY A 102 12.07 9.38 10.00
N LEU A 103 12.53 9.94 8.88
CA LEU A 103 13.92 10.32 8.66
C LEU A 103 14.14 11.84 8.75
N GLY A 104 14.47 12.32 9.95
CA GLY A 104 14.95 13.69 10.20
C GLY A 104 16.36 14.01 9.67
N VAL A 105 16.93 13.19 8.77
CA VAL A 105 18.30 13.36 8.26
C VAL A 105 18.24 14.06 6.89
N PRO A 106 19.04 15.11 6.59
CA PRO A 106 19.01 15.80 5.29
C PRO A 106 19.41 14.93 4.08
N TYR A 107 18.80 15.19 2.91
CA TYR A 107 19.01 14.45 1.63
C TYR A 107 20.42 14.62 1.02
N GLY A 108 21.25 15.54 1.50
CA GLY A 108 22.41 16.05 0.75
C GLY A 108 23.72 15.26 0.81
N ARG A 109 23.80 14.09 1.46
CA ARG A 109 25.07 13.33 1.57
C ARG A 109 24.85 11.82 1.43
N CYS A 110 25.68 11.13 0.63
CA CYS A 110 25.58 9.67 0.40
C CYS A 110 25.63 8.85 1.71
N ARG A 111 26.40 9.30 2.71
CA ARG A 111 26.43 8.66 4.05
C ARG A 111 25.09 8.77 4.78
N SER A 112 24.34 9.85 4.56
CA SER A 112 22.99 10.03 5.10
C SER A 112 22.00 9.05 4.48
N ALA A 113 22.16 8.67 3.21
CA ALA A 113 21.28 7.67 2.56
C ALA A 113 21.38 6.28 3.22
N ARG A 114 22.58 5.86 3.65
CA ARG A 114 22.75 4.61 4.40
C ARG A 114 22.13 4.66 5.80
N ALA A 115 22.34 5.75 6.53
CA ALA A 115 21.70 5.95 7.84
C ALA A 115 20.18 5.95 7.71
N ARG A 116 19.67 6.44 6.58
CA ARG A 116 18.25 6.52 6.26
C ARG A 116 17.57 5.17 6.00
N THR A 117 18.26 4.19 5.44
CA THR A 117 17.70 2.83 5.31
C THR A 117 17.89 2.00 6.58
N THR A 118 19.01 2.21 7.27
CA THR A 118 19.40 1.39 8.42
C THR A 118 18.64 1.75 9.69
N LEU A 119 18.44 3.04 9.98
CA LEU A 119 17.80 3.47 11.24
C LEU A 119 16.34 3.06 11.36
N PRO A 120 15.48 3.19 10.33
CA PRO A 120 14.11 2.74 10.43
C PRO A 120 13.99 1.21 10.40
N ALA A 121 14.83 0.51 9.63
CA ALA A 121 14.86 -0.97 9.66
C ALA A 121 15.26 -1.50 11.05
N LEU A 122 16.21 -0.83 11.71
CA LEU A 122 16.56 -1.12 13.11
C LEU A 122 15.42 -0.76 14.06
N HIS A 123 14.78 0.39 13.89
CA HIS A 123 13.64 0.80 14.72
C HIS A 123 12.49 -0.20 14.60
N ASP A 124 12.11 -0.57 13.38
CA ASP A 124 11.07 -1.57 13.08
C ASP A 124 11.42 -2.93 13.67
N SER A 125 12.65 -3.41 13.45
CA SER A 125 13.16 -4.64 14.04
C SER A 125 13.15 -4.63 15.57
N VAL A 126 13.38 -3.48 16.22
CA VAL A 126 13.33 -3.36 17.69
C VAL A 126 11.88 -3.26 18.18
N SER A 127 10.96 -2.65 17.42
CA SER A 127 9.54 -2.61 17.78
C SER A 127 8.83 -3.95 17.62
N THR A 128 9.31 -4.82 16.73
CA THR A 128 8.76 -6.19 16.52
C THR A 128 9.46 -7.23 17.39
N PHE A 129 10.57 -6.92 18.06
CA PHE A 129 11.29 -7.85 18.93
C PHE A 129 11.46 -7.29 20.34
N THR A 130 10.71 -7.86 21.30
CA THR A 130 10.89 -7.58 22.73
C THR A 130 11.55 -8.78 23.40
N ASN A 131 12.61 -8.60 24.18
CA ASN A 131 13.37 -9.67 24.87
C ASN A 131 13.95 -10.78 23.96
N GLY A 132 14.31 -10.46 22.72
CA GLY A 132 15.01 -11.41 21.83
C GLY A 132 14.11 -12.46 21.18
N SER A 133 12.79 -12.25 21.18
CA SER A 133 11.82 -13.03 20.42
C SER A 133 10.88 -12.07 19.66
N PRO A 134 10.29 -12.49 18.52
CA PRO A 134 9.23 -11.71 17.89
C PRO A 134 8.14 -11.49 18.92
N ALA A 135 7.89 -10.24 19.29
CA ALA A 135 6.73 -9.87 20.07
C ALA A 135 5.64 -9.57 19.05
N GLU A 136 4.47 -10.22 19.18
CA GLU A 136 3.32 -9.85 18.38
C GLU A 136 3.05 -8.36 18.58
N SER A 137 3.30 -7.59 17.52
CA SER A 137 2.87 -6.20 17.46
C SER A 137 1.34 -6.15 17.54
N PHE A 138 0.79 -5.07 18.08
CA PHE A 138 -0.67 -4.88 18.12
C PHE A 138 -1.32 -5.01 16.71
N GLU A 139 -0.56 -4.69 15.67
CA GLU A 139 -0.93 -4.82 14.26
C GLU A 139 -0.90 -6.27 13.75
N SER A 140 -0.03 -7.14 14.28
CA SER A 140 -0.01 -8.57 13.91
C SER A 140 -1.16 -9.36 14.54
N VAL A 141 -1.71 -8.90 15.66
CA VAL A 141 -2.90 -9.51 16.30
C VAL A 141 -4.19 -9.08 15.59
N LEU A 142 -4.24 -7.87 15.02
CA LEU A 142 -5.46 -7.31 14.44
C LEU A 142 -5.55 -7.43 12.91
N GLY A 143 -4.48 -7.82 12.21
CA GLY A 143 -4.46 -8.18 10.77
C GLY A 143 -4.74 -7.05 9.78
N SER A 144 -5.56 -6.06 10.17
CA SER A 144 -6.00 -4.90 9.40
C SER A 144 -6.93 -4.05 10.28
N ALA A 145 -6.42 -3.46 11.37
CA ALA A 145 -7.21 -2.49 12.13
C ALA A 145 -7.05 -1.08 11.54
N SER A 146 -8.18 -0.44 11.29
CA SER A 146 -8.27 0.98 10.95
C SER A 146 -8.21 1.85 12.21
N ALA A 147 -7.99 3.15 12.05
CA ALA A 147 -7.99 4.09 13.18
C ALA A 147 -9.34 4.13 13.96
N ALA A 148 -10.42 3.58 13.40
CA ALA A 148 -11.71 3.43 14.07
C ALA A 148 -11.69 2.34 15.15
N ASP A 149 -10.94 1.25 14.95
CA ASP A 149 -10.86 0.11 15.88
C ASP A 149 -10.10 0.46 17.18
N LEU A 150 -9.25 1.49 17.12
CA LEU A 150 -8.53 2.04 18.27
C LEU A 150 -9.42 2.85 19.23
N ARG A 151 -10.54 3.41 18.75
CA ARG A 151 -11.42 4.24 19.60
C ARG A 151 -12.26 3.41 20.57
N ASP A 152 -12.69 2.22 20.16
CA ASP A 152 -13.54 1.37 20.99
C ASP A 152 -12.76 0.61 22.08
N SER A 153 -11.48 0.31 21.86
CA SER A 153 -10.65 -0.39 22.87
C SER A 153 -10.18 0.51 24.02
N VAL A 154 -9.98 1.81 23.76
CA VAL A 154 -9.52 2.78 24.79
C VAL A 154 -10.66 3.25 25.70
N GLY A 155 -11.93 3.10 25.28
CA GLY A 155 -13.11 3.44 26.07
C GLY A 155 -13.39 2.51 27.27
N GLY A 156 -12.74 1.33 27.33
CA GLY A 156 -13.01 0.31 28.34
C GLY A 156 -12.16 0.37 29.62
N VAL A 157 -11.06 1.13 29.65
CA VAL A 157 -10.08 1.04 30.75
C VAL A 157 -10.18 2.18 31.78
N THR A 158 -11.04 3.18 31.60
CA THR A 158 -11.13 4.33 32.51
C THR A 158 -12.07 4.17 33.72
N ARG A 159 -12.33 2.96 34.21
CA ARG A 159 -12.98 2.77 35.54
C ARG A 159 -12.29 1.71 36.39
N SER A 160 -11.23 2.12 37.08
CA SER A 160 -10.93 1.67 38.44
C SER A 160 -9.80 2.51 39.04
N VAL A 161 -10.10 3.76 39.40
CA VAL A 161 -9.40 4.44 40.50
C VAL A 161 -10.47 4.97 41.43
N ALA A 162 -10.66 4.31 42.56
CA ALA A 162 -11.29 4.88 43.74
C ALA A 162 -10.90 4.07 45.00
N ALA A 163 -10.13 4.76 45.85
CA ALA A 163 -9.92 4.60 47.30
C ALA A 163 -9.29 3.30 47.83
#